data_AF-A0AAN9E777-F1
#
_entry.id   AF-A0AAN9E777-F1
#
_cell.length_a   1.000
_cell.length_b   1.000
_cell.length_c   1.000
_cell.angle_alpha   90.00
_cell.angle_beta   90.00
_cell.angle_gamma   90.00
#
_symmetry.space_group_name_H-M   'P 1'
#
loop_
_entity.id
_entity.type
_entity.pdbx_description
1 polymer ?
#
loop_
_entity_poly.entity_id
_entity_poly.type
_entity_poly.pdbx_seq_one_letter_code
_entity_poly.pdbx_strand_id
1 'polypeptide(L)'
;MLLNPVVNYWWSGLPANLTNEAFYQLKLQDQWTYRVAHYAPWLTYWWNTQQWFPSSSVIAGNEDILSLQDIEILPKLAYRESFVVRQQGEYETVHRDLNFAFGSWEFSPLDLENPFPNNEGSVHLWQGDEDLMVAAKLQPCIAQKLPWIHYHELQGAGHGFPYVDGMADTIIKSLLLQGK
;
A
#
# COMPACT_ATOMS: atom_id res chain seq x y z
N MET A 1 -9.35 9.84 3.39
CA MET A 1 -9.60 8.44 2.97
C MET A 1 -8.30 7.86 2.45
N LEU A 2 -8.01 6.61 2.80
CA LEU A 2 -6.89 5.81 2.30
C LEU A 2 -7.44 4.45 1.83
N LEU A 3 -6.94 3.94 0.71
CA LEU A 3 -7.29 2.63 0.15
C LEU A 3 -5.99 1.82 -0.02
N ASN A 4 -5.92 0.63 0.58
CA ASN A 4 -4.72 -0.23 0.62
C ASN A 4 -3.40 0.53 0.81
N PRO A 5 -3.27 1.41 1.83
CA PRO A 5 -2.10 2.25 1.94
C PRO A 5 -0.85 1.40 2.24
N VAL A 6 0.20 1.59 1.45
CA VAL A 6 1.49 0.91 1.67
C VAL A 6 2.00 1.19 3.08
N VAL A 7 2.51 0.15 3.74
CA VAL A 7 3.13 0.25 5.07
C VAL A 7 4.64 0.11 4.96
N ASN A 8 5.38 1.07 5.52
CA ASN A 8 6.83 0.99 5.62
C ASN A 8 7.22 0.09 6.81
N TYR A 9 7.93 -0.99 6.53
CA TYR A 9 8.37 -1.99 7.53
C TYR A 9 9.43 -1.46 8.52
N TRP A 10 9.93 -0.25 8.33
CA TRP A 10 10.91 0.39 9.21
C TRP A 10 10.31 1.52 10.07
N TRP A 11 9.00 1.78 9.99
CA TRP A 11 8.37 2.76 10.87
C TRP A 11 8.48 2.36 12.35
N SER A 12 8.92 3.30 13.18
CA SER A 12 8.92 3.15 14.62
C SER A 12 7.50 2.97 15.15
N GLY A 13 7.36 2.19 16.21
CA GLY A 13 6.06 1.98 16.87
C GLY A 13 5.26 0.77 16.36
N LEU A 14 5.63 0.13 15.25
CA LEU A 14 5.04 -1.16 14.87
C LEU A 14 5.64 -2.30 15.72
N PRO A 15 4.86 -3.34 16.08
CA PRO A 15 5.41 -4.51 16.77
C PRO A 15 6.42 -5.26 15.91
N ALA A 16 7.67 -5.37 16.36
CA ALA A 16 8.77 -5.92 15.56
C ALA A 16 8.51 -7.37 15.09
N ASN A 17 7.87 -8.19 15.91
CA ASN A 17 7.49 -9.56 15.53
C ASN A 17 6.51 -9.57 14.35
N LEU A 18 5.48 -8.72 14.40
CA LEU A 18 4.45 -8.62 13.38
C LEU A 18 5.01 -8.05 12.07
N THR A 19 5.83 -7.00 12.19
CA THR A 19 6.51 -6.38 11.05
C THR A 19 7.46 -7.35 10.36
N ASN A 20 8.25 -8.11 11.12
CA ASN A 20 9.12 -9.14 10.56
C ASN A 20 8.32 -10.24 9.85
N GLU A 21 7.25 -10.72 10.48
CA GLU A 21 6.41 -11.75 9.88
C GLU A 21 5.80 -11.27 8.56
N ALA A 22 5.20 -10.08 8.54
CA ALA A 22 4.64 -9.49 7.33
C ALA A 22 5.71 -9.26 6.25
N PHE A 23 6.89 -8.79 6.62
CA PHE A 23 7.99 -8.58 5.69
C PHE A 23 8.48 -9.89 5.05
N TYR A 24 8.60 -10.97 5.83
CA TYR A 24 9.06 -12.26 5.32
C TYR A 24 7.99 -13.04 4.55
N GLN A 25 6.72 -12.60 4.60
CA GLN A 25 5.66 -13.11 3.71
C GLN A 25 5.76 -12.56 2.28
N LEU A 26 6.45 -11.43 2.08
CA LEU A 26 6.72 -10.89 0.75
C LEU A 26 7.55 -11.85 -0.10
N LYS A 27 7.37 -11.77 -1.42
CA LYS A 27 8.29 -12.42 -2.36
C LYS A 27 9.72 -11.98 -2.09
N LEU A 28 10.68 -12.90 -2.25
CA LEU A 28 12.10 -12.64 -2.00
C LEU A 28 12.62 -11.43 -2.79
N GLN A 29 12.16 -11.25 -4.03
CA GLN A 29 12.53 -10.10 -4.86
C GLN A 29 12.07 -8.76 -4.28
N ASP A 30 10.88 -8.70 -3.67
CA ASP A 30 10.35 -7.49 -3.04
C ASP A 30 11.05 -7.21 -1.71
N GLN A 31 11.35 -8.27 -0.94
CA GLN A 31 12.16 -8.12 0.27
C GLN A 31 13.52 -7.47 -0.04
N TRP A 32 14.19 -7.86 -1.12
CA TRP A 32 15.43 -7.21 -1.52
C TRP A 32 15.21 -5.81 -2.07
N THR A 33 14.19 -5.63 -2.91
CA THR A 33 13.87 -4.33 -3.52
C THR A 33 13.56 -3.27 -2.46
N TYR A 34 12.78 -3.62 -1.44
CA TYR A 34 12.44 -2.69 -0.36
C TYR A 34 13.66 -2.41 0.54
N ARG A 35 14.55 -3.39 0.76
CA ARG A 35 15.82 -3.15 1.46
C ARG A 35 16.72 -2.20 0.68
N VAL A 36 16.78 -2.31 -0.64
CA VAL A 36 17.54 -1.36 -1.48
C VAL A 36 16.94 0.05 -1.36
N ALA A 37 15.62 0.17 -1.49
CA ALA A 37 14.93 1.46 -1.31
C ALA A 37 15.19 2.09 0.07
N HIS A 38 15.28 1.25 1.11
CA HIS A 38 15.51 1.72 2.47
C HIS A 38 16.97 2.11 2.75
N TYR A 39 17.92 1.23 2.46
CA TYR A 39 19.32 1.37 2.88
C TYR A 39 20.22 2.01 1.82
N ALA A 40 19.86 1.90 0.54
CA ALA A 40 20.66 2.40 -0.58
C ALA A 40 19.77 3.00 -1.69
N PRO A 41 18.92 4.01 -1.40
CA PRO A 41 17.90 4.52 -2.32
C PRO A 41 18.46 5.03 -3.66
N TRP A 42 19.74 5.43 -3.71
CA TRP A 42 20.41 5.83 -4.95
C TRP A 42 20.64 4.66 -5.92
N LEU A 43 20.53 3.41 -5.46
CA LEU A 43 20.60 2.21 -6.29
C LEU A 43 19.23 1.68 -6.72
N THR A 44 18.12 2.26 -6.25
CA THR A 44 16.78 1.72 -6.52
C THR A 44 16.44 1.59 -8.00
N TYR A 45 16.79 2.61 -8.80
CA TYR A 45 16.62 2.55 -10.25
C TYR A 45 17.51 1.49 -10.89
N TRP A 46 18.79 1.45 -10.49
CA TRP A 46 19.71 0.43 -10.98
C TRP A 46 19.20 -0.97 -10.66
N TRP A 47 18.82 -1.24 -9.41
CA TRP A 47 18.30 -2.53 -8.95
C TRP A 47 17.12 -3.03 -9.78
N ASN A 48 16.13 -2.16 -10.01
CA ASN A 48 14.89 -2.54 -10.70
C ASN A 48 14.98 -2.62 -12.22
N THR A 49 16.11 -2.21 -12.82
CA THR A 49 16.36 -2.28 -14.26
C THR A 49 17.26 -3.45 -14.67
N GLN A 50 17.74 -4.23 -13.70
CA GLN A 50 18.61 -5.37 -13.93
C GLN A 50 17.88 -6.56 -14.60
N GLN A 51 18.60 -7.33 -15.41
CA GLN A 51 18.06 -8.51 -16.15
C GLN A 51 18.50 -9.87 -15.58
N TRP A 52 19.44 -9.87 -14.63
CA TRP A 52 20.10 -11.06 -14.08
C TRP A 52 19.43 -11.56 -12.79
N PHE A 53 18.52 -10.78 -12.24
CA PHE A 53 17.66 -11.13 -11.12
C PHE A 53 16.33 -10.36 -11.24
N PRO A 54 15.24 -10.84 -10.63
CA PRO A 54 13.95 -10.17 -10.71
C PRO A 54 13.93 -8.81 -10.01
N SER A 55 13.30 -7.82 -10.65
CA SER A 55 12.92 -6.54 -10.04
C SER A 55 11.72 -6.70 -9.10
N SER A 56 11.20 -5.61 -8.53
CA SER A 56 9.96 -5.66 -7.75
C SER A 56 8.83 -6.33 -8.55
N SER A 57 8.07 -7.19 -7.86
CA SER A 57 6.95 -7.92 -8.46
C SER A 57 5.86 -6.99 -9.01
N VAL A 58 5.60 -5.88 -8.33
CA VAL A 58 4.67 -4.83 -8.76
C VAL A 58 5.16 -4.16 -10.05
N ILE A 59 6.45 -3.81 -10.10
CA ILE A 59 7.06 -3.18 -11.29
C ILE A 59 7.07 -4.14 -12.48
N ALA A 60 7.37 -5.41 -12.22
CA ALA A 60 7.39 -6.46 -13.22
C ALA A 60 5.97 -6.89 -13.68
N GLY A 61 4.91 -6.40 -13.04
CA GLY A 61 3.53 -6.82 -13.34
C GLY A 61 3.30 -8.31 -13.09
N ASN A 62 3.91 -8.86 -12.04
CA ASN A 62 3.80 -10.27 -11.70
C ASN A 62 2.37 -10.60 -11.28
N GLU A 63 1.76 -11.64 -11.83
CA GLU A 63 0.36 -11.99 -11.52
C GLU A 63 0.20 -12.76 -10.21
N ASP A 64 1.26 -13.38 -9.66
CA ASP A 64 1.14 -14.14 -8.39
C ASP A 64 0.96 -13.23 -7.16
N ILE A 65 1.04 -11.91 -7.33
CA ILE A 65 0.70 -10.93 -6.28
C ILE A 65 -0.74 -10.42 -6.41
N LEU A 66 -1.58 -11.09 -7.19
CA LEU A 66 -3.00 -10.79 -7.34
C LEU A 66 -3.82 -11.81 -6.54
N SER A 67 -4.82 -11.32 -5.82
CA SER A 67 -5.81 -12.20 -5.19
C SER A 67 -6.76 -12.80 -6.24
N LEU A 68 -7.61 -13.74 -5.81
CA LEU A 68 -8.64 -14.31 -6.70
C LEU A 68 -9.57 -13.21 -7.25
N GLN A 69 -10.01 -12.29 -6.39
CA GLN A 69 -10.84 -11.15 -6.80
C GLN A 69 -10.10 -10.24 -7.79
N ASP A 70 -8.82 -9.98 -7.56
CA ASP A 70 -8.01 -9.13 -8.45
C ASP A 70 -7.95 -9.72 -9.87
N ILE A 71 -7.75 -11.04 -9.96
CA ILE A 71 -7.75 -11.78 -11.24
C ILE A 71 -9.10 -11.67 -11.95
N GLU A 72 -10.21 -11.82 -11.23
CA GLU A 72 -11.56 -11.73 -11.81
C GLU A 72 -11.87 -10.36 -12.43
N ILE A 73 -11.28 -9.28 -11.90
CA ILE A 73 -11.51 -7.91 -12.38
C ILE A 73 -10.42 -7.39 -13.34
N LEU A 74 -9.31 -8.12 -13.54
CA LEU A 74 -8.23 -7.74 -14.46
C LEU A 74 -8.72 -7.26 -15.85
N PRO A 75 -9.68 -7.94 -16.52
CA PRO A 75 -10.16 -7.50 -17.84
C PRO A 75 -10.79 -6.09 -17.82
N LYS A 76 -11.38 -5.68 -16.70
CA LYS A 76 -11.95 -4.33 -16.51
C LYS A 76 -10.86 -3.28 -16.29
N LEU A 77 -9.74 -3.66 -15.67
CA LEU A 77 -8.59 -2.80 -15.42
C LEU A 77 -7.81 -2.51 -16.70
N ALA A 78 -7.65 -3.51 -17.57
CA ALA A 78 -6.93 -3.39 -18.84
C ALA A 78 -7.52 -2.32 -19.80
N TYR A 79 -8.80 -1.98 -19.66
CA TYR A 79 -9.45 -0.94 -20.45
C TYR A 79 -9.12 0.49 -20.00
N ARG A 80 -8.59 0.67 -18.77
CA ARG A 80 -8.17 1.97 -18.25
C ARG A 80 -6.70 2.19 -18.59
N GLU A 81 -6.44 2.65 -19.81
CA GLU A 81 -5.08 3.02 -20.23
C GLU A 81 -4.42 4.01 -19.26
N SER A 82 -3.29 3.60 -18.71
CA SER A 82 -2.52 4.25 -17.64
C SER A 82 -1.49 5.26 -18.15
N PHE A 83 -1.68 5.81 -19.36
CA PHE A 83 -0.63 6.57 -20.05
C PHE A 83 -0.21 7.88 -19.38
N VAL A 84 -1.02 8.43 -18.46
CA VAL A 84 -0.70 9.72 -17.82
C VAL A 84 0.18 9.56 -16.57
N VAL A 85 0.14 8.39 -15.90
CA VAL A 85 0.81 8.22 -14.59
C VAL A 85 2.34 8.21 -14.71
N ARG A 86 2.88 7.74 -15.85
CA ARG A 86 4.33 7.62 -16.08
C ARG A 86 4.93 8.71 -16.96
N GLN A 87 4.23 9.83 -17.17
CA GLN A 87 4.68 10.89 -18.08
C GLN A 87 6.04 11.51 -17.68
N GLN A 88 6.37 11.51 -16.39
CA GLN A 88 7.65 12.01 -15.87
C GLN A 88 8.81 11.00 -15.98
N GLY A 89 8.55 9.82 -16.56
CA GLY A 89 9.49 8.72 -16.68
C GLY A 89 9.48 7.79 -15.46
N GLU A 90 10.00 6.57 -15.66
CA GLU A 90 10.03 5.51 -14.64
C GLU A 90 10.73 5.93 -13.35
N TYR A 91 11.80 6.72 -13.45
CA TYR A 91 12.58 7.15 -12.29
C TYR A 91 11.77 8.05 -11.36
N GLU A 92 11.21 9.14 -11.90
CA GLU A 92 10.46 10.15 -11.12
C GLU A 92 9.08 9.66 -10.67
N THR A 93 8.64 8.50 -11.14
CA THR A 93 7.35 7.91 -10.78
C THR A 93 7.59 6.68 -9.91
N VAL A 94 7.72 5.52 -10.52
CA VAL A 94 7.78 4.22 -9.84
C VAL A 94 8.95 4.12 -8.85
N HIS A 95 10.16 4.52 -9.25
CA HIS A 95 11.35 4.33 -8.41
C HIS A 95 11.43 5.35 -7.27
N ARG A 96 11.02 6.59 -7.55
CA ARG A 96 10.91 7.64 -6.54
C ARG A 96 9.81 7.32 -5.52
N ASP A 97 8.67 6.82 -5.97
CA ASP A 97 7.58 6.38 -5.08
C ASP A 97 8.02 5.22 -4.19
N LEU A 98 8.79 4.26 -4.74
CA LEU A 98 9.36 3.17 -3.94
C LEU A 98 10.30 3.69 -2.85
N ASN A 99 11.19 4.63 -3.19
CA ASN A 99 12.08 5.28 -2.24
C ASN A 99 11.33 6.10 -1.20
N PHE A 100 10.25 6.77 -1.58
CA PHE A 100 9.40 7.48 -0.64
C PHE A 100 8.68 6.50 0.30
N ALA A 101 8.08 5.45 -0.23
CA ALA A 101 7.32 4.47 0.55
C ALA A 101 8.18 3.71 1.56
N PHE A 102 9.39 3.26 1.14
CA PHE A 102 10.23 2.38 1.96
C PHE A 102 11.53 3.02 2.45
N GLY A 103 11.77 4.29 2.13
CA GLY A 103 12.94 5.02 2.59
C GLY A 103 13.01 5.19 4.10
N SER A 104 14.07 5.84 4.56
CA SER A 104 14.21 6.25 5.96
C SER A 104 13.37 7.51 6.21
N TRP A 105 12.41 7.40 7.12
CA TRP A 105 11.58 8.53 7.55
C TRP A 105 12.08 9.07 8.88
N GLU A 106 12.12 10.39 9.02
CA GLU A 106 12.47 11.06 10.29
C GLU A 106 11.34 11.00 11.33
N PHE A 107 10.16 10.55 10.92
CA PHE A 107 8.98 10.39 11.76
C PHE A 107 8.24 9.09 11.42
N SER A 108 7.43 8.59 12.35
CA SER A 108 6.47 7.52 12.08
C SER A 108 5.05 8.08 12.04
N PRO A 109 4.20 7.64 11.09
CA PRO A 109 2.78 7.96 11.11
C PRO A 109 2.09 7.54 12.42
N LEU A 110 2.65 6.57 13.14
CA LEU A 110 2.13 6.09 14.42
C LEU A 110 2.32 7.07 15.58
N ASP A 111 3.16 8.09 15.40
CA ASP A 111 3.45 9.13 16.41
C ASP A 111 2.63 10.41 16.15
N LEU A 112 1.73 10.39 15.14
CA LEU A 112 0.90 11.55 14.81
C LEU A 112 -0.15 11.81 15.90
N GLU A 113 -0.19 13.06 16.36
CA GLU A 113 -1.28 13.56 17.20
C GLU A 113 -2.60 13.54 16.42
N ASN A 114 -3.71 13.46 17.15
CA ASN A 114 -5.04 13.52 16.54
C ASN A 114 -5.24 14.89 15.86
N PRO A 115 -5.38 14.95 14.52
CA PRO A 115 -5.62 16.21 13.83
C PRO A 115 -7.06 16.73 14.00
N PHE A 116 -7.95 15.94 14.62
CA PHE A 116 -9.36 16.25 14.90
C PHE A 116 -9.67 16.24 16.41
N PRO A 117 -9.09 17.15 17.19
CA PRO A 117 -9.23 17.15 18.65
C PRO A 117 -10.66 17.44 19.14
N ASN A 118 -11.50 18.05 18.30
CA ASN A 118 -12.90 18.39 18.59
C ASN A 118 -13.89 17.41 17.91
N ASN A 119 -13.42 16.25 17.46
CA ASN A 119 -14.20 15.28 16.69
C ASN A 119 -14.83 15.88 15.42
N GLU A 120 -14.14 16.84 14.81
CA GLU A 120 -14.56 17.53 13.58
C GLU A 120 -14.31 16.71 12.31
N GLY A 121 -13.63 15.57 12.44
CA GLY A 121 -13.33 14.68 11.32
C GLY A 121 -12.66 13.39 11.73
N SER A 122 -12.40 12.56 10.73
CA SER A 122 -11.71 11.29 10.86
C SER A 122 -11.13 10.86 9.52
N VAL A 123 -10.23 9.88 9.55
CA VAL A 123 -9.68 9.26 8.34
C VAL A 123 -10.22 7.85 8.19
N HIS A 124 -10.85 7.55 7.05
CA HIS A 124 -11.22 6.18 6.72
C HIS A 124 -10.07 5.48 6.03
N LEU A 125 -9.65 4.31 6.53
CA LEU A 125 -8.66 3.43 5.94
C LEU A 125 -9.35 2.14 5.52
N TRP A 126 -9.32 1.81 4.23
CA TRP A 126 -9.88 0.59 3.69
C TRP A 126 -8.78 -0.35 3.24
N GLN A 127 -8.91 -1.63 3.58
CA GLN A 127 -7.94 -2.67 3.25
C GLN A 127 -8.66 -3.96 2.87
N GLY A 128 -8.26 -4.58 1.76
CA GLY A 128 -8.62 -5.97 1.47
C GLY A 128 -7.77 -6.94 2.30
N ASP A 129 -8.39 -7.95 2.92
CA ASP A 129 -7.67 -8.95 3.75
C ASP A 129 -6.88 -9.97 2.91
N GLU A 130 -7.22 -10.11 1.62
CA GLU A 130 -6.50 -10.90 0.63
C GLU A 130 -5.59 -10.03 -0.27
N ASP A 131 -5.30 -8.78 0.10
CA ASP A 131 -4.32 -7.95 -0.59
C ASP A 131 -2.92 -8.58 -0.45
N LEU A 132 -2.35 -9.02 -1.59
CA LEU A 132 -1.04 -9.64 -1.66
C LEU A 132 0.07 -8.64 -2.06
N MET A 133 -0.27 -7.38 -2.34
CA MET A 133 0.69 -6.32 -2.68
C MET A 133 1.14 -5.54 -1.44
N VAL A 134 0.22 -5.32 -0.50
CA VAL A 134 0.45 -4.55 0.73
C VAL A 134 0.23 -5.44 1.95
N ALA A 135 1.04 -5.26 2.98
CA ALA A 135 0.90 -6.00 4.23
C ALA A 135 -0.37 -5.59 5.02
N ALA A 136 -1.52 -6.14 4.64
CA ALA A 136 -2.81 -5.93 5.32
C ALA A 136 -2.70 -6.18 6.83
N LYS A 137 -1.87 -7.15 7.24
CA LYS A 137 -1.62 -7.54 8.63
C LYS A 137 -1.16 -6.39 9.54
N LEU A 138 -0.55 -5.33 9.00
CA LEU A 138 -0.03 -4.21 9.79
C LEU A 138 -1.07 -3.10 10.00
N GLN A 139 -2.12 -3.02 9.17
CA GLN A 139 -3.12 -1.96 9.25
C GLN A 139 -3.91 -1.95 10.56
N PRO A 140 -4.33 -3.09 11.13
CA PRO A 140 -5.04 -3.09 12.42
C PRO A 140 -4.22 -2.46 13.55
N CYS A 141 -2.90 -2.66 13.57
CA CYS A 141 -2.03 -2.02 14.56
C CYS A 141 -1.95 -0.50 14.37
N ILE A 142 -1.95 -0.03 13.12
CA ILE A 142 -1.95 1.41 12.80
C ILE A 142 -3.26 2.05 13.28
N ALA A 143 -4.40 1.44 12.92
CA ALA A 143 -5.71 1.92 13.32
C ALA A 143 -5.92 1.90 14.85
N GLN A 144 -5.40 0.89 15.54
CA GLN A 144 -5.46 0.82 17.00
C GLN A 144 -4.67 1.96 17.68
N LYS A 145 -3.52 2.34 17.10
CA LYS A 145 -2.68 3.42 17.64
C LYS A 145 -3.21 4.82 17.32
N LEU A 146 -3.90 4.96 16.20
CA LEU A 146 -4.42 6.25 15.71
C LEU A 146 -5.96 6.21 15.79
N PRO A 147 -6.57 6.54 16.95
CA PRO A 147 -8.01 6.34 17.18
C PRO A 147 -8.92 7.21 16.29
N TRP A 148 -8.35 8.21 15.61
CA TRP A 148 -9.02 9.03 14.60
C TRP A 148 -9.08 8.36 13.22
N ILE A 149 -8.55 7.14 13.08
CA ILE A 149 -8.68 6.29 11.90
C ILE A 149 -9.84 5.31 12.10
N HIS A 150 -10.82 5.35 11.18
CA HIS A 150 -11.81 4.29 11.02
C HIS A 150 -11.30 3.25 10.04
N TYR A 151 -10.98 2.07 10.55
CA TYR A 151 -10.50 0.95 9.75
C TYR A 151 -11.66 0.13 9.20
N HIS A 152 -11.60 -0.15 7.90
CA HIS A 152 -12.56 -0.96 7.16
C HIS A 152 -11.80 -2.10 6.49
N GLU A 153 -11.86 -3.29 7.09
CA GLU A 153 -11.31 -4.51 6.50
C GLU A 153 -12.37 -5.21 5.67
N LEU A 154 -12.03 -5.54 4.43
CA LEU A 154 -12.93 -6.19 3.49
C LEU A 154 -12.53 -7.66 3.33
N GLN A 155 -13.41 -8.55 3.81
CA GLN A 155 -13.19 -9.99 3.75
C GLN A 155 -13.25 -10.53 2.30
N GLY A 156 -12.27 -11.34 1.91
CA GLY A 156 -12.12 -11.91 0.58
C GLY A 156 -11.76 -10.90 -0.51
N ALA A 157 -11.29 -9.71 -0.13
CA ALA A 157 -11.02 -8.63 -1.07
C ALA A 157 -9.51 -8.46 -1.32
N GLY A 158 -9.14 -8.25 -2.58
CA GLY A 158 -7.75 -8.03 -3.01
C GLY A 158 -7.34 -6.56 -3.04
N HIS A 159 -6.19 -6.29 -3.65
CA HIS A 159 -5.69 -4.92 -3.82
C HIS A 159 -6.58 -4.08 -4.75
N GLY A 160 -7.23 -4.74 -5.70
CA GLY A 160 -8.09 -4.16 -6.72
C GLY A 160 -9.53 -3.93 -6.30
N PHE A 161 -9.89 -4.17 -5.03
CA PHE A 161 -11.25 -3.95 -4.52
C PHE A 161 -11.89 -2.59 -4.92
N PRO A 162 -11.16 -1.46 -5.04
CA PRO A 162 -11.77 -0.18 -5.44
C PRO A 162 -12.40 -0.19 -6.83
N TYR A 163 -12.04 -1.17 -7.67
CA TYR A 163 -12.53 -1.34 -9.04
C TYR A 163 -13.68 -2.35 -9.15
N VAL A 164 -14.08 -2.99 -8.06
CA VAL A 164 -15.27 -3.85 -8.01
C VAL A 164 -16.54 -3.00 -8.16
N ASP A 165 -17.51 -3.51 -8.90
CA ASP A 165 -18.75 -2.78 -9.20
C ASP A 165 -19.47 -2.37 -7.90
N GLY A 166 -19.85 -1.10 -7.79
CA GLY A 166 -20.53 -0.54 -6.61
C GLY A 166 -19.62 -0.25 -5.42
N MET A 167 -18.34 -0.64 -5.44
CA MET A 167 -17.42 -0.38 -4.33
C MET A 167 -17.10 1.10 -4.18
N ALA A 168 -16.84 1.81 -5.28
CA ALA A 168 -16.60 3.25 -5.26
C ALA A 168 -17.77 4.02 -4.62
N ASP A 169 -19.01 3.68 -4.98
CA ASP A 169 -20.22 4.27 -4.38
C ASP A 169 -20.32 3.97 -2.89
N THR A 170 -19.98 2.74 -2.48
CA THR A 170 -20.00 2.31 -1.08
C THR A 170 -19.00 3.09 -0.24
N ILE A 171 -17.78 3.26 -0.75
CA ILE A 171 -16.72 4.03 -0.11
C ILE A 171 -17.14 5.50 0.02
N ILE A 172 -17.62 6.14 -1.06
CA ILE A 172 -18.04 7.54 -1.06
C ILE A 172 -19.22 7.76 -0.10
N LYS A 173 -20.22 6.87 -0.11
CA LYS A 173 -21.36 6.95 0.83
C LYS A 173 -20.88 6.85 2.27
N SER A 174 -19.94 5.95 2.56
CA SER A 174 -19.38 5.81 3.92
C SER A 174 -18.70 7.10 4.38
N LEU A 175 -17.95 7.78 3.51
CA LEU A 175 -17.34 9.07 3.83
C LEU A 175 -18.36 10.18 4.10
N LEU A 176 -19.42 10.25 3.29
CA LEU A 176 -20.42 11.32 3.38
C LEU A 176 -21.39 11.13 4.55
N LEU A 177 -21.65 9.89 4.95
CA LEU A 177 -22.62 9.56 6.01
C LEU A 177 -21.99 9.56 7.41
N GLN A 178 -20.67 9.37 7.54
CA GLN A 178 -19.97 9.42 8.84
C GLN A 178 -19.43 10.82 9.19
N GLY A 179 -19.53 11.80 8.30
CA GLY A 179 -19.19 13.21 8.56
C GLY A 179 -20.29 14.01 9.26
N LYS A 180 -21.18 13.38 10.04
CA LYS A 180 -22.27 14.02 10.79
C LYS A 180 -22.35 13.52 12.22
#